data_AF-A0A347WJP4-F1
#
_entry.id   AF-A0A347WJP4-F1
#
_cell.length_a   1.000
_cell.length_b   1.000
_cell.length_c   1.000
_cell.angle_alpha   90.00
_cell.angle_beta   90.00
_cell.angle_gamma   90.00
#
_symmetry.space_group_name_H-M   'P 1'
#
loop_
_entity.id
_entity.type
_entity.pdbx_description
1 polymer ?
#
loop_
_entity_poly.entity_id
_entity_poly.type
_entity_poly.pdbx_seq_one_letter_code
_entity_poly.pdbx_strand_id
1 'polypeptide(L)'
;MAFLDDDEWFLEKLEKQVQKILNKNVGLVYCKAIEINETTGKTTQIINEMHKGSQYRRLLKQNFIGSNSYILISREAIEKVGYYDENLPSHQDYDLFLRISKEFKIDNVPEP
;
A
#
# COMPACT_ATOMS: atom_id res chain seq x y z
N MET A 1 12.28 26.46 2.70
CA MET A 1 13.23 25.78 1.79
C MET A 1 13.63 24.48 2.46
N ALA A 2 12.86 23.42 2.20
CA ALA A 2 13.19 22.04 2.53
C ALA A 2 12.52 21.21 1.44
N PHE A 3 13.17 21.17 0.28
CA PHE A 3 12.71 20.47 -0.93
C PHE A 3 13.86 19.65 -1.52
N LEU A 4 15.02 19.60 -0.85
CA LEU A 4 16.19 18.85 -1.32
C LEU A 4 16.39 17.54 -0.56
N ASP A 5 16.06 17.48 0.75
CA ASP A 5 16.19 16.24 1.54
C ASP A 5 14.99 15.28 1.40
N ASP A 6 13.77 15.80 1.17
CA ASP A 6 12.56 14.97 1.04
C ASP A 6 12.57 14.12 -0.25
N ASP A 7 13.19 14.63 -1.32
CA ASP A 7 13.23 13.96 -2.63
C ASP A 7 14.16 12.73 -2.61
N GLU A 8 15.33 12.80 -1.96
CA GLU A 8 16.25 11.66 -1.87
C GLU A 8 15.65 10.51 -1.05
N TRP A 9 14.99 10.84 0.05
CA TRP A 9 14.32 9.85 0.89
C TRP A 9 13.15 9.17 0.17
N PHE A 10 12.39 9.93 -0.62
CA PHE A 10 11.32 9.40 -1.47
C PHE A 10 11.85 8.44 -2.55
N LEU A 11 13.01 8.74 -3.13
CA LEU A 11 13.67 7.90 -4.14
C LEU A 11 14.13 6.54 -3.57
N GLU A 12 14.82 6.52 -2.44
CA GLU A 12 15.24 5.26 -1.80
C GLU A 12 14.06 4.38 -1.40
N LYS A 13 12.99 5.01 -0.90
CA LYS A 13 11.75 4.33 -0.53
C LYS A 13 11.09 3.69 -1.74
N LEU A 14 10.96 4.45 -2.83
CA LEU A 14 10.35 3.96 -4.07
C LEU A 14 11.16 2.81 -4.64
N GLU A 15 12.49 2.92 -4.64
CA GLU A 15 13.39 1.85 -5.09
C GLU A 15 13.17 0.56 -4.30
N LYS A 16 13.07 0.63 -2.97
CA LYS A 16 12.80 -0.55 -2.12
C LYS A 16 11.43 -1.16 -2.38
N GLN A 17 10.40 -0.34 -2.62
CA GLN A 17 9.08 -0.87 -2.99
C GLN A 17 9.11 -1.54 -4.36
N VAL A 18 9.83 -0.97 -5.33
CA VAL A 18 10.02 -1.54 -6.66
C VAL A 18 10.80 -2.87 -6.57
N GLN A 19 11.87 -2.94 -5.78
CA GLN A 19 12.62 -4.17 -5.56
C GLN A 19 11.73 -5.29 -4.99
N LYS A 20 10.80 -4.95 -4.09
CA LYS A 20 9.84 -5.92 -3.55
C LYS A 20 8.78 -6.34 -4.57
N ILE A 21 8.26 -5.40 -5.36
CA ILE A 21 7.20 -5.69 -6.34
C ILE A 21 7.69 -6.44 -7.58
N LEU A 22 9.00 -6.35 -7.87
CA LEU A 22 9.64 -7.14 -8.91
C LEU A 22 9.65 -8.64 -8.60
N ASN A 23 9.44 -9.05 -7.33
CA ASN A 23 9.18 -10.44 -7.03
C ASN A 23 7.81 -10.82 -7.60
N LYS A 24 7.80 -11.73 -8.60
CA LYS A 24 6.59 -12.22 -9.30
C LYS A 24 5.46 -12.73 -8.39
N ASN A 25 5.73 -13.01 -7.13
CA ASN A 25 4.73 -13.50 -6.18
C ASN A 25 4.06 -12.39 -5.36
N VAL A 26 4.52 -11.13 -5.50
CA VAL A 26 4.02 -9.97 -4.77
C VAL A 26 3.16 -9.12 -5.70
N GLY A 27 1.89 -8.97 -5.35
CA GLY A 27 0.91 -8.23 -6.15
C GLY A 27 0.69 -6.80 -5.66
N LEU A 28 0.97 -6.56 -4.37
CA LEU A 28 0.79 -5.25 -3.74
C LEU A 28 1.86 -5.06 -2.68
N VAL A 29 2.48 -3.88 -2.69
CA VAL A 29 3.41 -3.42 -1.66
C VAL A 29 2.86 -2.13 -1.09
N TYR A 30 2.82 -1.99 0.24
CA TYR A 30 2.48 -0.73 0.89
C TYR A 30 3.61 -0.26 1.80
N CYS A 31 3.69 1.03 2.07
CA CYS A 31 4.69 1.59 2.98
C CYS A 31 4.03 2.24 4.19
N LYS A 32 4.85 2.61 5.19
CA LYS A 32 4.32 3.41 6.29
C LYS A 32 3.89 4.76 5.75
N ALA A 33 2.83 5.30 6.34
CA ALA A 33 2.31 6.61 5.99
C ALA A 33 2.36 7.51 7.22
N ILE A 34 2.57 8.79 6.97
CA ILE A 34 2.54 9.81 8.00
C ILE A 34 1.32 10.67 7.73
N GLU A 35 0.35 10.62 8.63
CA GLU A 35 -0.82 11.50 8.57
C GLU A 35 -0.51 12.76 9.36
N ILE A 36 -0.61 13.92 8.71
CA ILE A 36 -0.40 15.22 9.34
C ILE A 36 -1.78 15.83 9.56
N ASN A 37 -2.15 16.00 10.83
CA ASN A 37 -3.35 16.76 11.17
C ASN A 37 -3.08 18.25 10.93
N GLU A 38 -3.65 18.81 9.87
CA GLU A 38 -3.44 20.22 9.50
C GLU A 38 -3.94 21.22 10.56
N THR A 39 -4.92 20.83 11.39
CA THR A 39 -5.50 21.71 12.42
C THR A 39 -4.64 21.79 13.68
N THR A 40 -4.01 20.67 14.07
CA THR A 40 -3.21 20.61 15.31
C THR A 40 -1.70 20.52 15.06
N GLY A 41 -1.27 20.41 13.80
CA GLY A 41 0.11 20.12 13.41
C GLY A 41 0.64 18.78 13.94
N LYS A 42 -0.25 17.87 14.36
CA LYS A 42 0.17 16.59 14.94
C LYS A 42 0.42 15.58 13.84
N THR A 43 1.62 15.04 13.87
CA THR A 43 2.05 13.96 13.00
C THR A 43 1.69 12.62 13.66
N THR A 44 0.78 11.86 13.05
CA THR A 44 0.44 10.50 13.47
C THR A 44 1.03 9.52 12.46
N GLN A 45 1.96 8.68 12.91
CA GLN A 45 2.46 7.60 12.06
C GLN A 45 1.37 6.53 11.94
N ILE A 46 0.91 6.29 10.72
CA ILE A 46 0.08 5.14 10.39
C ILE A 46 1.03 3.96 10.18
N ILE A 47 1.30 3.25 11.27
CA ILE A 47 2.11 2.03 11.25
C ILE A 47 1.19 0.86 10.90
N ASN A 48 1.16 0.52 9.61
CA ASN A 48 0.47 -0.70 9.17
C ASN A 48 1.45 -1.87 9.32
N GLU A 49 1.48 -2.48 10.50
CA GLU A 49 2.33 -3.65 10.78
C GLU A 49 1.99 -4.79 9.81
N MET A 50 3.02 -5.38 9.20
CA MET A 50 2.83 -6.61 8.46
C MET A 50 2.62 -7.75 9.45
N HIS A 51 1.40 -8.28 9.46
CA HIS A 51 1.08 -9.42 10.29
C HIS A 51 1.56 -10.73 9.63
N LYS A 52 2.00 -11.69 10.45
CA LYS A 52 2.28 -13.04 9.97
C LYS A 52 0.96 -13.77 9.66
N GLY A 53 0.84 -14.34 8.46
CA GLY A 53 -0.32 -15.16 8.07
C GLY A 53 -0.98 -14.70 6.77
N SER A 54 -2.23 -15.13 6.56
CA SER A 54 -3.00 -14.78 5.36
C SER A 54 -3.45 -13.32 5.43
N GLN A 55 -2.85 -12.48 4.58
CA GLN A 55 -3.21 -11.07 4.46
C GLN A 55 -4.66 -10.89 4.00
N TYR A 56 -5.15 -11.79 3.13
CA TYR A 56 -6.55 -11.81 2.72
C TYR A 56 -7.52 -11.93 3.91
N ARG A 57 -7.30 -12.89 4.82
CA ARG A 57 -8.16 -13.06 6.01
C ARG A 57 -8.12 -11.86 6.93
N ARG A 58 -7.00 -11.15 6.99
CA ARG A 58 -6.86 -9.94 7.80
C ARG A 58 -7.57 -8.77 7.13
N LEU A 59 -7.37 -8.60 5.82
CA LEU A 59 -8.08 -7.59 5.02
C LEU A 59 -9.57 -7.75 5.22
N LEU A 60 -10.13 -8.96 5.06
CA LEU A 60 -11.56 -9.24 5.30
C LEU A 60 -12.12 -8.73 6.64
N LYS A 61 -11.28 -8.64 7.68
CA LYS A 61 -11.68 -8.14 9.00
C LYS A 61 -11.50 -6.63 9.13
N GLN A 62 -10.52 -6.06 8.45
CA GLN A 62 -10.13 -4.66 8.59
C GLN A 62 -9.27 -4.22 7.41
N ASN A 63 -9.57 -3.07 6.81
CA ASN A 63 -8.68 -2.41 5.85
C ASN A 63 -7.44 -1.86 6.56
N PHE A 64 -6.45 -2.72 6.77
CA PHE A 64 -5.16 -2.35 7.37
C PHE A 64 -4.16 -1.81 6.36
N ILE A 65 -4.46 -1.82 5.05
CA ILE A 65 -3.60 -1.20 4.03
C ILE A 65 -3.90 0.29 3.99
N GLY A 66 -5.17 0.69 4.12
CA GLY A 66 -5.56 2.10 4.17
C GLY A 66 -5.81 2.67 2.77
N SER A 67 -5.00 3.65 2.37
CA SER A 67 -5.21 4.49 1.17
C SER A 67 -4.26 4.13 0.02
N ASN A 68 -4.67 4.46 -1.21
CA ASN A 68 -3.84 4.37 -2.42
C ASN A 68 -2.61 5.28 -2.42
N SER A 69 -2.52 6.26 -1.52
CA SER A 69 -1.43 7.26 -1.52
C SER A 69 -0.04 6.68 -1.24
N TYR A 70 0.06 5.43 -0.80
CA TYR A 70 1.30 4.82 -0.34
C TYR A 70 1.39 3.32 -0.69
N ILE A 71 0.74 2.93 -1.78
CA ILE A 71 0.81 1.56 -2.33
C ILE A 71 1.45 1.55 -3.70
N LEU A 72 2.07 0.43 -4.04
CA LEU A 72 2.39 0.04 -5.41
C LEU A 72 1.71 -1.29 -5.68
N ILE A 73 1.09 -1.41 -6.85
CA ILE A 73 0.45 -2.64 -7.32
C ILE A 73 1.22 -3.12 -8.55
N SER A 74 1.50 -4.42 -8.62
CA SER A 74 2.19 -4.98 -9.77
C SER A 74 1.25 -4.98 -10.98
N ARG A 75 1.80 -4.71 -12.16
CA ARG A 75 1.03 -4.76 -13.40
C ARG A 75 0.40 -6.14 -13.63
N GLU A 76 1.15 -7.20 -13.32
CA GLU A 76 0.68 -8.58 -13.39
C GLU A 76 -0.55 -8.81 -12.49
N ALA A 77 -0.56 -8.25 -11.28
CA ALA A 77 -1.70 -8.36 -10.39
C ALA A 77 -2.94 -7.67 -10.95
N ILE A 78 -2.81 -6.45 -11.47
CA ILE A 78 -3.93 -5.71 -12.09
C ILE A 78 -4.47 -6.44 -13.30
N GLU A 79 -3.60 -6.89 -14.21
CA GLU A 79 -4.01 -7.64 -15.40
C GLU A 79 -4.69 -8.97 -15.04
N LYS A 80 -4.30 -9.58 -13.92
CA LYS A 80 -4.88 -10.84 -13.43
C LYS A 80 -6.23 -10.66 -12.73
N VAL A 81 -6.36 -9.68 -11.84
CA VAL A 81 -7.56 -9.52 -11.00
C VAL A 81 -8.57 -8.51 -11.54
N GLY A 82 -8.18 -7.70 -12.52
CA GLY A 82 -8.96 -6.60 -13.08
C GLY A 82 -8.74 -5.26 -12.36
N TYR A 83 -9.20 -4.19 -12.98
CA TYR A 83 -9.07 -2.81 -12.49
C TYR A 83 -10.05 -2.50 -11.34
N TYR A 84 -10.15 -1.23 -10.96
CA TYR A 84 -11.18 -0.75 -10.03
C TYR A 84 -12.58 -0.99 -10.60
N ASP A 85 -13.52 -1.35 -9.72
CA ASP A 85 -14.93 -1.48 -10.09
C ASP A 85 -15.63 -0.11 -9.97
N GLU A 86 -15.91 0.50 -11.11
CA GLU A 86 -16.59 1.80 -11.21
C GLU A 86 -18.06 1.73 -10.77
N ASN A 87 -18.65 0.54 -10.64
CA ASN A 87 -20.03 0.38 -10.17
C ASN A 87 -20.15 0.45 -8.65
N LEU A 88 -19.04 0.34 -7.91
CA LEU A 88 -19.03 0.47 -6.47
C LEU A 88 -19.17 1.95 -6.09
N PRO A 89 -20.10 2.32 -5.18
CA PRO A 89 -20.27 3.71 -4.75
C PRO A 89 -19.13 4.19 -3.85
N SER A 90 -18.37 3.27 -3.24
CA SER A 90 -17.22 3.57 -2.37
C SER A 90 -16.36 2.33 -2.16
N HIS A 91 -15.17 2.50 -1.59
CA HIS A 91 -14.24 1.41 -1.21
C HIS A 91 -13.72 0.57 -2.40
N GLN A 92 -13.63 1.18 -3.58
CA GLN A 92 -13.07 0.55 -4.78
C GLN A 92 -11.65 0.02 -4.54
N ASP A 93 -10.85 0.80 -3.80
CA ASP A 93 -9.47 0.45 -3.42
C ASP A 93 -9.41 -0.80 -2.56
N TYR A 94 -10.28 -0.86 -1.55
CA TYR A 94 -10.31 -1.97 -0.63
C TYR A 94 -10.82 -3.26 -1.30
N ASP A 95 -11.79 -3.17 -2.22
CA ASP A 95 -12.18 -4.29 -3.07
C ASP A 95 -11.00 -4.80 -3.91
N LEU A 96 -10.26 -3.90 -4.55
CA LEU A 96 -9.08 -4.25 -5.34
C LEU A 96 -8.03 -4.95 -4.48
N PHE A 97 -7.76 -4.45 -3.27
CA PHE A 97 -6.79 -5.08 -2.36
C PHE A 97 -7.23 -6.49 -1.93
N LEU A 98 -8.53 -6.66 -1.67
CA LEU A 98 -9.10 -7.98 -1.35
C LEU A 98 -8.91 -8.95 -2.51
N ARG A 99 -9.19 -8.53 -3.75
CA ARG A 99 -8.98 -9.35 -4.94
C ARG A 99 -7.51 -9.71 -5.15
N ILE A 100 -6.60 -8.75 -5.06
CA ILE A 100 -5.16 -8.99 -5.18
C ILE A 100 -4.68 -9.98 -4.10
N SER A 101 -5.09 -9.78 -2.85
CA SER A 101 -4.62 -10.60 -1.73
C SER A 101 -5.05 -12.07 -1.77
N LYS A 102 -6.03 -12.43 -2.61
CA LYS A 102 -6.42 -13.83 -2.86
C LYS A 102 -5.43 -14.55 -3.76
N GLU A 103 -4.89 -13.84 -4.75
CA GLU A 103 -4.07 -14.41 -5.82
C GLU A 103 -2.58 -14.16 -5.60
N PHE A 104 -2.21 -13.08 -4.92
CA PHE A 104 -0.84 -12.63 -4.74
C PHE A 104 -0.52 -12.35 -3.26
N LYS A 105 0.78 -12.40 -2.93
CA LYS A 105 1.26 -11.93 -1.64
C LYS A 105 1.21 -10.41 -1.57
N ILE A 106 0.95 -9.91 -0.37
CA ILE A 106 1.12 -8.51 -0.03
C ILE A 106 2.39 -8.36 0.78
N ASP A 107 3.24 -7.41 0.39
CA ASP A 107 4.46 -7.06 1.11
C ASP A 107 4.39 -5.62 1.64
N ASN A 108 5.32 -5.21 2.50
CA ASN A 108 5.41 -3.86 3.04
C ASN A 108 6.85 -3.38 3.13
N VAL A 109 7.05 -2.07 3.02
CA VAL A 109 8.33 -1.42 3.33
C VAL A 109 8.20 -0.73 4.69
N PRO A 110 9.08 -1.04 5.66
CA PRO A 110 8.98 -0.49 7.03
C PRO A 110 9.41 0.97 7.13
N GLU A 111 9.81 1.60 6.04
CA GLU A 111 10.19 3.01 5.98
C GLU A 111 8.96 3.85 5.61
N PRO A 112 8.75 4.99 6.28
CA PRO A 112 7.70 5.93 5.91
C PRO A 112 7.96 6.67 4.61
#